data_AF-A0A1F9QXV8-F1
#
_entry.id   AF-A0A1F9QXV8-F1
#
_cell.length_a   1.000
_cell.length_b   1.000
_cell.length_c   1.000
_cell.angle_alpha   90.00
_cell.angle_beta   90.00
_cell.angle_gamma   90.00
#
_symmetry.space_group_name_H-M   'P 1'
#
loop_
_entity.id
_entity.type
_entity.pdbx_description
1 polymer ?
#
loop_
_entity_poly.entity_id
_entity_poly.type
_entity_poly.pdbx_seq_one_letter_code
_entity_poly.pdbx_strand_id
1 'polypeptide(L)'
;MTARERMERKLLTKRGRALYKLRGQTIEPAFGQIKDGRGCDGFSRRGAKTADSEWSLMCTTHNLLKLWRSGKAKIGRVLGGMTAGVPIFAPVYA
;
A
#
# COMPACT_ATOMS: atom_id res chain seq x y z
N MET A 1 -26.83 2.65 -15.93
CA MET A 1 -25.53 2.09 -16.33
C MET A 1 -24.76 1.68 -15.07
N THR A 2 -24.48 0.40 -14.88
CA THR A 2 -23.81 -0.14 -13.68
C THR A 2 -22.31 0.18 -13.67
N ALA A 3 -21.65 0.05 -12.52
CA ALA A 3 -20.20 0.22 -12.42
C ALA A 3 -19.42 -0.76 -13.32
N ARG A 4 -19.95 -1.97 -13.49
CA ARG A 4 -19.44 -3.01 -14.38
C ARG A 4 -19.53 -2.60 -15.84
N GLU A 5 -20.71 -2.20 -16.31
CA GLU A 5 -20.93 -1.74 -17.70
C GLU A 5 -20.03 -0.55 -18.06
N ARG A 6 -19.84 0.38 -17.11
CA ARG A 6 -18.90 1.50 -17.28
C ARG A 6 -17.46 1.04 -17.46
N MET A 7 -17.04 -0.01 -16.74
CA MET A 7 -15.70 -0.55 -16.83
C MET A 7 -15.51 -1.36 -18.11
N GLU A 8 -16.49 -2.18 -18.50
CA GLU A 8 -16.49 -2.89 -19.79
C GLU A 8 -16.32 -1.90 -20.95
N ARG A 9 -17.11 -0.81 -20.97
CA ARG A 9 -16.95 0.24 -21.98
C ARG A 9 -15.56 0.88 -21.98
N LYS A 10 -14.95 1.09 -20.81
CA LYS A 10 -13.57 1.62 -20.71
C LYS A 10 -12.55 0.63 -21.29
N LEU A 11 -12.69 -0.67 -21.01
CA LEU A 11 -11.80 -1.73 -21.52
C LEU A 11 -11.92 -1.98 -23.02
N LEU A 12 -13.01 -1.57 -23.68
CA LEU A 12 -13.12 -1.69 -25.13
C LEU A 12 -12.19 -0.72 -25.88
N THR A 13 -11.80 0.39 -25.25
CA THR A 13 -10.93 1.40 -25.88
C THR A 13 -9.45 0.99 -25.83
N LYS A 14 -8.68 1.27 -26.90
CA LYS A 14 -7.21 1.05 -26.92
C LYS A 14 -6.51 1.74 -25.73
N ARG A 15 -6.88 3.00 -25.44
CA ARG A 15 -6.38 3.76 -24.30
C ARG A 15 -6.71 3.11 -22.96
N GLY A 16 -7.95 2.64 -22.78
CA GLY A 16 -8.39 1.99 -21.55
C GLY A 16 -7.69 0.65 -21.31
N ARG A 17 -7.47 -0.16 -22.36
CA ARG A 17 -6.67 -1.39 -22.25
C ARG A 17 -5.22 -1.12 -21.86
N ALA A 18 -4.59 -0.12 -22.48
CA ALA A 18 -3.21 0.26 -22.15
C ALA A 18 -3.08 0.69 -20.68
N LEU A 19 -3.97 1.55 -20.20
CA LEU A 19 -4.02 1.97 -18.80
C LEU A 19 -4.32 0.80 -17.86
N TYR A 20 -5.23 -0.10 -18.23
CA TYR A 20 -5.56 -1.25 -17.40
C TYR A 20 -4.41 -2.25 -17.30
N LYS A 21 -3.61 -2.42 -18.36
CA LYS A 21 -2.40 -3.25 -18.36
C LYS A 21 -1.36 -2.78 -17.34
N LEU A 22 -1.21 -1.46 -17.17
CA LEU A 22 -0.31 -0.87 -16.16
C LEU A 22 -0.74 -1.22 -14.73
N ARG A 23 -2.04 -1.43 -14.50
CA ARG A 23 -2.55 -1.83 -13.19
C ARG A 23 -2.01 -3.19 -12.78
N GLY A 24 -1.96 -4.16 -13.70
CA GLY A 24 -1.36 -5.47 -13.44
C GLY A 24 0.11 -5.34 -13.02
N GLN A 25 0.89 -4.53 -13.73
CA GLN A 25 2.30 -4.31 -13.38
C GLN A 25 2.52 -3.65 -12.01
N THR A 26 1.53 -2.90 -11.52
CA THR A 26 1.65 -2.16 -10.26
C THR A 26 1.08 -2.95 -9.07
N ILE A 27 -0.05 -3.62 -9.26
CA ILE A 27 -0.80 -4.26 -8.18
C ILE A 27 -0.33 -5.68 -7.90
N GLU A 28 0.05 -6.45 -8.93
CA GLU A 28 0.57 -7.82 -8.75
C GLU A 28 1.80 -7.88 -7.84
N PRO A 29 2.85 -7.03 -8.03
CA PRO A 29 3.98 -7.04 -7.10
C PRO A 29 3.60 -6.54 -5.70
N ALA A 30 2.60 -5.66 -5.58
CA ALA A 30 2.12 -5.24 -4.26
C ALA A 30 1.42 -6.38 -3.52
N PHE A 31 0.60 -7.18 -4.22
CA PHE A 31 -0.01 -8.38 -3.65
C PHE A 31 1.02 -9.44 -3.28
N GLY A 32 2.00 -9.72 -4.15
CA GLY A 32 3.10 -10.65 -3.83
C GLY A 32 3.92 -10.19 -2.62
N GLN A 33 4.21 -8.89 -2.49
CA GLN A 33 4.92 -8.36 -1.33
C GLN A 33 4.10 -8.39 -0.03
N ILE A 34 2.77 -8.34 -0.12
CA ILE A 34 1.89 -8.45 1.05
C ILE A 34 1.78 -9.91 1.49
N LYS A 35 1.59 -10.84 0.55
CA LYS A 35 1.47 -12.28 0.83
C LYS A 35 2.83 -12.88 1.19
N ASP A 36 3.70 -13.06 0.21
CA ASP A 36 5.00 -13.73 0.40
C ASP A 36 5.99 -12.86 1.18
N GLY A 37 6.00 -11.55 0.91
CA GLY A 37 6.97 -10.63 1.51
C GLY A 37 6.69 -10.26 2.97
N ARG A 38 5.47 -10.49 3.47
CA ARG A 38 5.05 -10.14 4.83
C ARG A 38 4.27 -11.22 5.57
N GLY A 39 4.06 -12.38 4.95
CA GLY A 39 3.34 -13.51 5.54
C GLY A 39 1.86 -13.21 5.81
N CYS A 40 1.26 -12.24 5.11
CA CYS A 40 -0.15 -11.91 5.25
C CYS A 40 -1.01 -12.76 4.30
N ASP A 41 -1.00 -14.09 4.50
CA ASP A 41 -1.67 -15.06 3.62
C ASP A 41 -3.16 -15.25 3.96
N GLY A 42 -3.64 -14.70 5.07
CA GLY A 42 -5.02 -14.79 5.50
C GLY A 42 -5.45 -13.65 6.43
N PHE A 43 -6.76 -13.52 6.60
CA PHE A 43 -7.37 -12.60 7.56
C PHE A 43 -7.56 -13.30 8.90
N SER A 44 -7.15 -12.66 9.99
CA SER A 44 -7.32 -13.21 11.34
C SER A 44 -8.74 -12.97 11.88
N ARG A 45 -9.39 -11.87 11.48
CA ARG A 45 -10.78 -11.59 11.86
C ARG A 45 -11.78 -12.11 10.83
N ARG A 46 -12.91 -12.61 11.33
CA ARG A 46 -14.05 -13.03 10.51
C ARG A 46 -15.06 -11.89 10.37
N GLY A 47 -15.70 -11.81 9.20
CA GLY A 47 -16.69 -10.77 8.85
C GLY A 47 -16.15 -9.76 7.84
N ALA A 48 -16.99 -9.36 6.88
CA ALA A 48 -16.55 -8.50 5.77
C ALA A 48 -16.03 -7.12 6.24
N LYS A 49 -16.70 -6.50 7.22
CA LYS A 49 -16.32 -5.18 7.74
C LYS A 49 -14.96 -5.20 8.47
N THR A 50 -14.69 -6.25 9.23
CA THR A 50 -13.46 -6.40 10.01
C THR A 50 -12.29 -6.82 9.12
N ALA A 51 -12.54 -7.70 8.14
CA ALA A 51 -11.55 -8.04 7.10
C ALA A 51 -11.18 -6.82 6.25
N ASP A 52 -12.14 -5.95 5.90
CA ASP A 52 -11.87 -4.71 5.16
C ASP A 52 -10.98 -3.73 5.94
N SER A 53 -11.21 -3.62 7.26
CA SER A 53 -10.37 -2.82 8.15
C SER A 53 -8.95 -3.40 8.28
N GLU A 54 -8.82 -4.73 8.32
CA GLU A 54 -7.51 -5.42 8.29
C GLU A 54 -6.77 -5.17 6.98
N TRP A 55 -7.47 -5.33 5.86
CA TRP A 55 -6.95 -5.09 4.53
C TRP A 55 -6.45 -3.65 4.37
N SER A 56 -7.22 -2.69 4.87
CA SER A 56 -6.86 -1.26 4.86
C SER A 56 -5.59 -0.99 5.66
N LEU A 57 -5.44 -1.62 6.83
CA LEU A 57 -4.22 -1.49 7.64
C LEU A 57 -3.00 -2.10 6.91
N MET A 58 -3.13 -3.30 6.35
CA MET A 58 -2.04 -3.96 5.60
C MET A 58 -1.61 -3.15 4.37
N CYS A 59 -2.56 -2.56 3.64
CA CYS A 59 -2.25 -1.67 2.53
C CYS A 59 -1.57 -0.38 2.99
N THR A 60 -1.99 0.17 4.13
CA THR A 60 -1.38 1.38 4.70
C THR A 60 0.06 1.14 5.08
N THR A 61 0.36 0.07 5.81
CA THR A 61 1.75 -0.28 6.18
C THR A 61 2.61 -0.58 4.95
N HIS A 62 2.05 -1.20 3.90
CA HIS A 62 2.70 -1.33 2.60
C HIS A 62 3.12 0.02 2.02
N ASN A 63 2.18 0.95 1.92
CA ASN A 63 2.41 2.24 1.30
C ASN A 63 3.39 3.09 2.13
N LEU A 64 3.28 3.07 3.45
CA LEU A 64 4.20 3.75 4.35
C LEU A 64 5.63 3.24 4.19
N LEU A 65 5.83 1.92 4.11
CA LEU A 65 7.15 1.34 3.89
C LEU A 65 7.75 1.78 2.55
N LYS A 66 6.94 1.87 1.49
CA LYS A 66 7.39 2.38 0.18
C LYS A 66 7.77 3.86 0.25
N LEU A 67 6.99 4.68 0.95
CA LEU A 67 7.29 6.10 1.13
C LEU A 67 8.59 6.29 1.92
N TRP A 68 8.78 5.56 3.00
CA TRP A 68 10.01 5.57 3.80
C TRP A 68 11.23 5.15 2.96
N ARG A 69 11.16 4.00 2.26
CA ARG A 69 12.25 3.53 1.38
C ARG A 69 12.56 4.48 0.22
N SER A 70 11.55 5.20 -0.28
CA SER A 70 11.75 6.15 -1.38
C SER A 70 12.44 7.46 -0.97
N GLY A 71 12.64 7.69 0.34
CA GLY A 71 13.16 8.97 0.85
C GLY A 71 12.21 10.16 0.68
N LYS A 72 11.00 9.95 0.14
CA LYS A 72 9.98 10.98 -0.08
C LYS A 72 9.14 11.27 1.17
N ALA A 73 9.31 10.49 2.23
CA ALA A 73 8.66 10.71 3.50
C ALA A 73 9.25 11.96 4.18
N LYS A 74 8.60 13.12 4.01
CA LYS A 74 8.90 14.34 4.78
C LYS A 74 8.34 14.18 6.19
N ILE A 75 8.96 13.33 7.01
CA ILE A 75 8.57 13.10 8.41
C ILE A 75 8.75 14.39 9.26
N GLY A 76 9.56 15.34 8.79
CA GLY A 76 9.93 16.55 9.53
C GLY A 76 9.01 17.78 9.45
N ARG A 77 7.74 17.70 9.02
CA ARG A 77 6.87 18.92 8.96
C ARG A 77 5.68 18.94 9.92
N VAL A 78 5.39 17.85 10.64
CA VAL A 78 4.30 17.83 11.65
C VAL A 78 4.83 17.81 13.09
N LEU A 79 6.13 17.59 13.30
CA LEU A 79 6.75 17.54 14.63
C LEU A 79 7.63 18.78 14.95
N GLY A 80 7.50 19.86 14.19
CA GLY A 80 8.25 21.11 14.40
C GLY A 80 7.83 21.93 15.62
N GLY A 81 7.18 21.32 16.61
CA GLY A 81 6.67 21.98 17.82
C GLY A 81 6.89 21.21 19.13
N MET A 82 7.57 20.07 19.12
CA MET A 82 7.90 19.34 20.35
C MET A 82 9.39 19.03 20.38
N THR A 83 10.07 19.85 21.16
CA THR A 83 11.50 19.86 21.42
C THR A 83 11.99 18.63 22.18
N ALA A 84 13.25 18.32 21.90
CA ALA A 84 14.24 17.72 22.80
C ALA A 84 14.18 16.19 23.09
N GLY A 85 15.18 15.51 22.53
CA GLY A 85 15.98 14.48 23.23
C GLY A 85 15.44 13.06 23.22
N VAL A 86 16.07 12.18 22.44
CA VAL A 86 16.68 10.87 22.80
C VAL A 86 17.02 10.14 21.47
N PRO A 87 18.24 9.59 21.30
CA PRO A 87 18.67 9.00 20.03
C PRO A 87 18.15 7.55 19.89
N ILE A 88 17.48 7.22 18.78
CA ILE A 88 16.93 5.87 18.49
C ILE A 88 17.83 5.06 17.53
N PHE A 89 19.03 5.54 17.19
CA PHE A 89 19.95 4.80 16.32
C PHE A 89 21.29 4.53 17.01
N ALA A 90 21.42 3.34 17.61
CA ALA A 90 22.71 2.65 17.73
C ALA A 90 22.73 1.55 16.65
N PRO A 91 23.65 1.58 15.66
CA PRO A 91 23.75 0.55 14.64
C PRO A 91 24.51 -0.66 15.19
N VAL A 92 23.86 -1.83 15.22
CA VAL A 92 24.54 -3.11 15.44
C VAL A 92 24.98 -3.62 14.07
N TYR A 93 26.21 -3.31 13.70
CA TYR A 93 27.03 -4.11 12.79
C TYR A 93 28.25 -4.58 13.60
N ALA A 94 28.27 -5.86 13.93
CA ALA A 94 29.45 -6.67 14.22
C ALA A 94 29.11 -8.12 13.86
#